data_AF-A0A7T0JRD5-F1
#
_entry.id   AF-A0A7T0JRD5-F1
#
_cell.length_a   1.000
_cell.length_b   1.000
_cell.length_c   1.000
_cell.angle_alpha   90.00
_cell.angle_beta   90.00
_cell.angle_gamma   90.00
#
_symmetry.space_group_name_H-M   'P 1'
#
loop_
_entity.id
_entity.type
_entity.pdbx_description
1 polymer ?
#
loop_
_entity_poly.entity_id
_entity_poly.type
_entity_poly.pdbx_seq_one_letter_code
_entity_poly.pdbx_strand_id
1 'polypeptide(L)'
;MQITSSSLSHSAFILRYQDQAKAVSEISPTTNASGQNQTDKTDAQQQQREIQALKDRDREVRSHEQAHLSAAGGIAVSGANFQFVTGPDGQRYATGGEVGIDISAVPGDPEATMRKAETIRRAAMAPAQPSAQDFSVASKAAAMANKAGIELLRGQQEANRSGFQLDVRA
;
A
#
# COMPACT_ATOMS: atom_id res chain seq x y z
N MET A 1 45.53 -4.26 -2.42
CA MET A 1 44.70 -5.01 -1.45
C MET A 1 43.32 -5.14 -2.07
N GLN A 2 42.95 -6.32 -2.57
CA GLN A 2 41.65 -6.56 -3.17
C GLN A 2 40.66 -6.93 -2.07
N ILE A 3 39.49 -6.29 -2.07
CA ILE A 3 38.40 -6.61 -1.14
C ILE A 3 37.30 -7.24 -1.98
N THR A 4 37.25 -8.57 -1.97
CA THR A 4 36.15 -9.36 -2.52
C THR A 4 35.18 -9.67 -1.38
N SER A 5 34.12 -8.89 -1.22
CA SER A 5 33.04 -9.23 -0.29
C SER A 5 31.89 -9.91 -1.04
N SER A 6 31.88 -11.23 -0.88
CA SER A 6 30.90 -12.20 -1.37
C SER A 6 29.44 -11.78 -1.11
N SER A 7 28.60 -11.85 -2.14
CA SER A 7 27.14 -11.79 -2.02
C SER A 7 26.62 -13.13 -1.50
N LEU A 8 26.04 -13.16 -0.30
CA LEU A 8 25.29 -14.31 0.21
C LEU A 8 24.07 -13.80 0.96
N SER A 9 22.89 -14.06 0.40
CA SER A 9 21.72 -14.62 1.11
C SER A 9 20.43 -14.21 0.39
N HIS A 10 19.89 -15.10 -0.44
CA HIS A 10 18.48 -15.05 -0.87
C HIS A 10 17.84 -16.44 -1.05
N SER A 11 18.49 -17.51 -0.57
CA SER A 11 18.04 -18.87 -0.85
C SER A 11 18.11 -19.76 0.40
N ALA A 12 17.41 -19.36 1.46
CA ALA A 12 17.28 -20.17 2.68
C ALA A 12 15.82 -20.35 3.14
N PHE A 13 14.84 -20.23 2.24
CA PHE A 13 13.42 -20.44 2.58
C PHE A 13 12.75 -21.62 1.84
N ILE A 14 13.32 -22.11 0.72
CA ILE A 14 12.66 -23.10 -0.15
C ILE A 14 13.30 -24.52 -0.08
N LEU A 15 14.32 -24.77 0.75
CA LEU A 15 15.03 -26.07 0.79
C LEU A 15 14.83 -26.91 2.07
N ARG A 16 13.68 -26.80 2.74
CA ARG A 16 13.37 -27.65 3.92
C ARG A 16 12.31 -28.74 3.71
N TYR A 17 11.83 -28.95 2.48
CA TYR A 17 10.71 -29.84 2.21
C TYR A 17 11.00 -31.08 1.33
N GLN A 18 12.26 -31.46 1.07
CA GLN A 18 12.54 -32.66 0.25
C GLN A 18 13.45 -33.74 0.84
N ASP A 19 14.13 -33.55 1.97
CA ASP A 19 15.08 -34.56 2.48
C ASP A 19 14.53 -35.53 3.55
N GLN A 20 13.28 -35.38 4.01
CA GLN A 20 12.73 -36.25 5.07
C GLN A 20 11.96 -37.48 4.57
N ALA A 21 11.89 -37.73 3.26
CA ALA A 21 11.07 -38.81 2.70
C ALA A 21 11.78 -40.17 2.58
N LYS A 22 13.03 -40.35 3.05
CA LYS A 22 13.82 -41.58 2.77
C LYS A 22 14.50 -42.29 3.93
N ALA A 23 14.24 -41.92 5.19
CA ALA A 23 14.93 -42.56 6.33
C ALA A 23 14.04 -42.81 7.55
N VAL A 24 12.87 -43.44 7.38
CA VAL A 24 12.12 -44.00 8.51
C VAL A 24 11.52 -45.36 8.13
N SER A 25 12.40 -46.35 8.01
CA SER A 25 12.05 -47.77 8.12
C SER A 25 12.86 -48.32 9.29
N GLU A 26 12.17 -48.98 10.21
CA GLU A 26 12.67 -49.62 11.45
C GLU A 26 12.67 -48.77 12.73
N ILE A 27 11.48 -48.58 13.32
CA ILE A 27 11.35 -48.52 14.79
C ILE A 27 10.05 -49.21 15.21
N SER A 28 10.18 -50.32 15.95
CA SER A 28 9.09 -51.08 16.59
C SER A 28 8.40 -50.28 17.71
N PRO A 29 7.15 -50.60 18.08
CA PRO A 29 6.30 -49.72 18.87
C PRO A 29 6.59 -49.88 20.37
N THR A 30 7.08 -48.82 21.01
CA THR A 30 6.96 -48.66 22.46
C THR A 30 6.11 -47.43 22.77
N THR A 31 5.02 -47.71 23.48
CA THR A 31 3.97 -46.83 23.96
C THR A 31 4.51 -45.55 24.60
N ASN A 32 4.33 -44.41 23.93
CA ASN A 32 4.45 -43.06 24.51
C ASN A 32 3.27 -42.19 24.04
N ALA A 33 2.07 -42.53 24.50
CA ALA A 33 0.82 -41.79 24.20
C ALA A 33 0.73 -40.41 24.87
N SER A 34 1.69 -40.06 25.74
CA SER A 34 1.69 -38.81 26.51
C SER A 34 2.39 -37.63 25.80
N GLY A 35 3.22 -37.90 24.77
CA GLY A 35 3.97 -36.87 24.04
C GLY A 35 3.18 -36.21 22.90
N GLN A 36 2.36 -36.98 22.18
CA GLN A 36 1.60 -36.47 21.02
C GLN A 36 0.50 -35.48 21.42
N ASN A 37 -0.17 -35.72 22.56
CA ASN A 37 -1.22 -34.84 23.05
C ASN A 37 -0.74 -33.44 23.49
N GLN A 38 0.55 -33.28 23.80
CA GLN A 38 1.11 -31.97 24.14
C GLN A 38 1.55 -31.19 22.89
N THR A 39 2.13 -31.86 21.89
CA THR A 39 2.51 -31.24 20.61
C THR A 39 1.29 -30.76 19.81
N ASP A 40 0.22 -31.56 19.76
CA ASP A 40 -1.00 -31.19 19.01
C ASP A 40 -1.71 -29.97 19.64
N LYS A 41 -1.66 -29.84 20.98
CA LYS A 41 -2.22 -28.68 21.69
C LYS A 41 -1.39 -27.42 21.47
N THR A 42 -0.06 -27.53 21.40
CA THR A 42 0.79 -26.37 21.10
C THR A 42 0.61 -25.88 19.66
N ASP A 43 0.40 -26.79 18.71
CA ASP A 43 0.22 -26.46 17.30
C ASP A 43 -1.15 -25.80 17.06
N ALA A 44 -2.21 -26.30 17.68
CA ALA A 44 -3.53 -25.67 17.64
C ALA A 44 -3.52 -24.24 18.21
N GLN A 45 -2.79 -24.01 19.31
CA GLN A 45 -2.65 -22.67 19.89
C GLN A 45 -1.84 -21.73 18.99
N GLN A 46 -0.83 -22.24 18.28
CA GLN A 46 -0.06 -21.44 17.32
C GLN A 46 -0.92 -21.03 16.13
N GLN A 47 -1.66 -21.98 15.53
CA GLN A 47 -2.58 -21.70 14.44
C GLN A 47 -3.64 -20.68 14.83
N GLN A 48 -4.21 -20.79 16.05
CA GLN A 48 -5.20 -19.83 16.54
C GLN A 48 -4.62 -18.41 16.68
N ARG A 49 -3.37 -18.28 17.14
CA ARG A 49 -2.68 -16.98 17.21
C ARG A 49 -2.41 -16.41 15.84
N GLU A 50 -2.02 -17.24 14.88
CA GLU A 50 -1.80 -16.83 13.49
C GLU A 50 -3.09 -16.32 12.83
N ILE A 51 -4.18 -17.07 12.96
CA ILE A 51 -5.51 -16.67 12.48
C ILE A 51 -5.93 -15.33 13.09
N GLN A 52 -5.67 -15.13 14.39
CA GLN A 52 -6.00 -13.88 15.05
C GLN A 52 -5.20 -12.70 14.49
N ALA A 53 -3.88 -12.88 14.30
CA ALA A 53 -3.03 -11.85 13.70
C ALA A 53 -3.47 -11.51 12.26
N LEU A 54 -3.86 -12.51 11.46
CA LEU A 54 -4.38 -12.30 10.11
C LEU A 54 -5.71 -11.54 10.11
N LYS A 55 -6.61 -11.85 11.05
CA LYS A 55 -7.88 -11.12 11.22
C LYS A 55 -7.67 -9.67 11.57
N ASP A 56 -6.74 -9.40 12.49
CA ASP A 56 -6.46 -8.04 12.92
C ASP A 56 -5.84 -7.24 11.77
N ARG A 57 -4.91 -7.84 11.03
CA ARG A 57 -4.34 -7.22 9.83
C ARG A 57 -5.36 -6.98 8.73
N ASP A 58 -6.26 -7.91 8.46
CA ASP A 58 -7.32 -7.74 7.45
C ASP A 58 -8.23 -6.55 7.80
N ARG A 59 -8.59 -6.39 9.07
CA ARG A 59 -9.37 -5.24 9.54
C ARG A 59 -8.61 -3.93 9.34
N GLU A 60 -7.34 -3.89 9.74
CA GLU A 60 -6.47 -2.73 9.55
C GLU A 60 -6.41 -2.32 8.08
N VAL A 61 -6.05 -3.25 7.19
CA VAL A 61 -5.95 -3.00 5.75
C VAL A 61 -7.27 -2.50 5.18
N ARG A 62 -8.39 -3.14 5.49
CA ARG A 62 -9.70 -2.69 4.99
C ARG A 62 -10.06 -1.29 5.47
N SER A 63 -9.79 -0.98 6.74
CA SER A 63 -10.03 0.36 7.28
C SER A 63 -9.09 1.41 6.65
N HIS A 64 -7.86 1.02 6.36
CA HIS A 64 -6.87 1.84 5.65
C HIS A 64 -7.37 2.21 4.25
N GLU A 65 -7.75 1.21 3.45
CA GLU A 65 -8.25 1.44 2.09
C GLU A 65 -9.58 2.19 2.07
N GLN A 66 -10.46 1.93 3.05
CA GLN A 66 -11.73 2.65 3.18
C GLN A 66 -11.51 4.13 3.50
N ALA A 67 -10.49 4.46 4.29
CA ALA A 67 -10.13 5.85 4.59
C ALA A 67 -9.67 6.58 3.31
N HIS A 68 -8.84 5.93 2.49
CA HIS A 68 -8.47 6.49 1.18
C HIS A 68 -9.69 6.71 0.27
N LEU A 69 -10.55 5.70 0.09
CA LEU A 69 -11.72 5.81 -0.79
C LEU A 69 -12.67 6.93 -0.37
N SER A 70 -12.99 7.00 0.91
CA SER A 70 -13.91 8.00 1.45
C SER A 70 -13.39 9.43 1.28
N ALA A 71 -12.07 9.63 1.40
CA ALA A 71 -11.46 10.93 1.20
C ALA A 71 -11.20 11.27 -0.29
N ALA A 72 -10.99 10.27 -1.14
CA ALA A 72 -10.80 10.45 -2.58
C ALA A 72 -12.10 10.90 -3.26
N GLY A 73 -13.26 10.36 -2.88
CA GLY A 73 -14.53 10.74 -3.50
C GLY A 73 -14.49 10.60 -5.03
N GLY A 74 -14.83 11.68 -5.76
CA GLY A 74 -14.92 11.66 -7.22
C GLY A 74 -13.60 11.54 -7.99
N ILE A 75 -12.44 11.58 -7.33
CA ILE A 75 -11.13 11.39 -7.97
C ILE A 75 -10.58 9.97 -7.80
N ALA A 76 -11.33 9.07 -7.16
CA ALA A 76 -11.00 7.64 -7.15
C ALA A 76 -11.23 7.04 -8.54
N VAL A 77 -10.19 6.41 -9.10
CA VAL A 77 -10.25 5.73 -10.40
C VAL A 77 -10.51 4.23 -10.27
N SER A 78 -10.32 3.69 -9.07
CA SER A 78 -10.69 2.31 -8.73
C SER A 78 -11.26 2.23 -7.33
N GLY A 79 -11.97 1.13 -7.05
CA GLY A 79 -12.23 0.72 -5.67
C GLY A 79 -10.93 0.29 -4.95
N ALA A 80 -11.08 -0.15 -3.70
CA ALA A 80 -10.01 -0.77 -2.95
C ALA A 80 -9.63 -2.12 -3.58
N ASN A 81 -8.36 -2.27 -3.93
CA ASN A 81 -7.78 -3.54 -4.36
C ASN A 81 -7.03 -4.13 -3.18
N PHE A 82 -7.09 -5.45 -3.02
CA PHE A 82 -6.50 -6.14 -1.87
C PHE A 82 -5.57 -7.26 -2.31
N GLN A 83 -4.46 -7.41 -1.57
CA GLN A 83 -3.62 -8.59 -1.61
C GLN A 83 -3.98 -9.51 -0.45
N PHE A 84 -4.05 -10.80 -0.71
CA PHE A 84 -4.55 -11.80 0.24
C PHE A 84 -3.51 -12.86 0.57
N VAL A 85 -3.58 -13.36 1.80
CA VAL A 85 -2.93 -14.61 2.23
C VAL A 85 -4.01 -15.57 2.74
N THR A 86 -3.83 -16.87 2.48
CA THR A 86 -4.71 -17.92 2.99
C THR A 86 -4.18 -18.40 4.35
N GLY A 87 -5.01 -18.32 5.39
CA GLY A 87 -4.67 -18.79 6.73
C GLY A 87 -4.75 -20.32 6.88
N PRO A 88 -4.29 -20.86 8.03
CA PRO A 88 -4.36 -22.29 8.31
C PRO A 88 -5.80 -22.82 8.44
N ASP A 89 -6.79 -21.94 8.57
CA ASP A 89 -8.22 -22.23 8.52
C ASP A 89 -8.80 -22.26 7.10
N GLY A 90 -7.97 -22.05 6.07
CA GLY A 90 -8.39 -22.00 4.66
C GLY A 90 -9.09 -20.71 4.25
N GLN A 91 -9.21 -19.72 5.14
CA GLN A 91 -9.82 -18.43 4.82
C GLN A 91 -8.78 -17.45 4.27
N ARG A 92 -9.23 -16.49 3.44
CA ARG A 92 -8.36 -15.44 2.89
C ARG A 92 -8.46 -14.17 3.72
N TYR A 93 -7.31 -13.60 4.03
CA TYR A 93 -7.15 -12.37 4.83
C TYR A 93 -6.38 -11.34 4.03
N ALA A 94 -6.85 -10.09 3.99
CA ALA A 94 -6.16 -8.99 3.34
C ALA A 94 -4.91 -8.60 4.13
N THR A 95 -3.76 -8.61 3.48
CA THR A 95 -2.47 -8.25 4.10
C THR A 95 -1.91 -6.94 3.57
N GLY A 96 -2.44 -6.46 2.46
CA GLY A 96 -2.17 -5.17 1.84
C GLY A 96 -3.32 -4.77 0.92
N GLY A 97 -3.34 -3.51 0.51
CA GLY A 97 -4.30 -2.98 -0.42
C GLY A 97 -3.84 -1.66 -1.02
N GLU A 98 -4.59 -1.18 -2.00
CA GLU A 98 -4.42 0.15 -2.57
C GLU A 98 -5.72 0.69 -3.18
N VAL A 99 -5.81 2.01 -3.22
CA VAL A 99 -6.88 2.76 -3.91
C VAL A 99 -6.25 3.57 -5.03
N GLY A 100 -6.73 3.38 -6.25
CA GLY A 100 -6.33 4.20 -7.39
C GLY A 100 -6.89 5.61 -7.26
N ILE A 101 -6.01 6.61 -7.24
CA ILE A 101 -6.36 8.03 -7.23
C ILE A 101 -5.84 8.68 -8.52
N ASP A 102 -6.68 9.46 -9.19
CA ASP A 102 -6.26 10.24 -10.35
C ASP A 102 -5.36 11.41 -9.93
N ILE A 103 -4.06 11.27 -10.21
CA ILE A 103 -3.02 12.26 -9.92
C ILE A 103 -2.68 13.15 -11.13
N SER A 104 -3.56 13.26 -12.12
CA SER A 104 -3.37 14.16 -13.26
C SER A 104 -3.84 15.59 -12.96
N ALA A 105 -3.18 16.58 -13.56
CA ALA A 105 -3.66 17.96 -13.57
C ALA A 105 -4.93 18.11 -14.40
N VAL A 106 -5.72 19.16 -14.15
CA VAL A 106 -6.88 19.51 -14.99
C VAL A 106 -6.38 20.36 -16.17
N PRO A 107 -6.49 19.88 -17.42
CA PRO A 107 -5.93 20.60 -18.57
C PRO A 107 -6.56 21.99 -18.75
N GLY A 108 -5.71 23.01 -18.92
CA GLY A 108 -6.15 24.38 -19.18
C GLY A 108 -6.78 25.11 -17.98
N ASP A 109 -6.86 24.47 -16.81
CA ASP A 109 -7.44 25.07 -15.61
C ASP A 109 -6.48 24.89 -14.40
N PRO A 110 -5.55 25.84 -14.20
CA PRO A 110 -4.67 25.83 -13.05
C PRO A 110 -5.42 25.91 -11.72
N GLU A 111 -6.56 26.61 -11.66
CA GLU A 111 -7.33 26.74 -10.43
C GLU A 111 -7.99 25.42 -10.03
N ALA A 112 -8.61 24.72 -10.99
CA ALA A 112 -9.12 23.37 -10.78
C ALA A 112 -8.00 22.38 -10.46
N THR A 113 -6.83 22.53 -11.07
CA THR A 113 -5.65 21.71 -10.74
C THR A 113 -5.24 21.89 -9.29
N MET A 114 -5.19 23.12 -8.75
CA MET A 114 -4.89 23.34 -7.33
C MET A 114 -5.93 22.68 -6.41
N ARG A 115 -7.23 22.82 -6.72
CA ARG A 115 -8.31 22.19 -5.93
C ARG A 115 -8.24 20.66 -5.97
N LYS A 116 -7.94 20.09 -7.14
CA LYS A 116 -7.75 18.65 -7.33
C LYS A 116 -6.53 18.15 -6.56
N ALA A 117 -5.40 18.86 -6.65
CA ALA A 117 -4.18 18.57 -5.91
C ALA A 117 -4.41 18.53 -4.40
N GLU A 118 -5.14 19.49 -3.83
CA GLU A 118 -5.47 19.48 -2.41
C GLU A 118 -6.35 18.28 -2.02
N THR A 119 -7.28 17.89 -2.90
CA THR A 119 -8.11 16.70 -2.70
C THR A 119 -7.27 15.42 -2.76
N ILE A 120 -6.34 15.29 -3.70
CA ILE A 120 -5.40 14.17 -3.79
C ILE A 120 -4.56 14.09 -2.50
N ARG A 121 -4.02 15.22 -2.05
CA ARG A 121 -3.17 15.28 -0.83
C ARG A 121 -3.94 14.80 0.40
N ARG A 122 -5.16 15.30 0.58
CA ARG A 122 -6.06 14.88 1.67
C ARG A 122 -6.41 13.40 1.59
N ALA A 123 -6.71 12.88 0.40
CA ALA A 123 -7.04 11.47 0.21
C ALA A 123 -5.86 10.55 0.53
N ALA A 124 -4.66 10.93 0.10
CA ALA A 124 -3.44 10.19 0.42
C ALA A 124 -3.13 10.21 1.93
N MET A 125 -3.36 11.33 2.62
CA MET A 125 -3.10 11.43 4.07
C MET A 125 -4.29 11.00 4.95
N ALA A 126 -5.34 10.41 4.37
CA ALA A 126 -6.58 10.11 5.08
C ALA A 126 -6.49 8.99 6.13
N PRO A 127 -5.77 7.87 5.91
CA PRO A 127 -5.61 6.86 6.93
C PRO A 127 -4.92 7.40 8.18
N ALA A 128 -5.23 6.85 9.35
CA ALA A 128 -4.59 7.24 10.62
C ALA A 128 -3.06 7.01 10.61
N GLN A 129 -2.60 6.03 9.83
CA GLN A 129 -1.19 5.72 9.64
C GLN A 129 -0.88 5.62 8.14
N PRO A 130 -0.66 6.75 7.45
CA PRO A 130 -0.29 6.73 6.03
C PRO A 130 1.02 5.97 5.79
N SER A 131 1.08 5.23 4.69
CA SER A 131 2.28 4.52 4.25
C SER A 131 3.26 5.45 3.54
N ALA A 132 4.48 4.96 3.27
CA ALA A 132 5.46 5.71 2.48
C ALA A 132 4.96 6.04 1.05
N GLN A 133 4.16 5.15 0.45
CA GLN A 133 3.53 5.38 -0.85
C GLN A 133 2.53 6.53 -0.78
N ASP A 134 1.74 6.59 0.28
CA ASP A 134 0.76 7.65 0.51
C ASP A 134 1.43 9.02 0.67
N PHE A 135 2.52 9.08 1.44
CA PHE A 135 3.34 10.29 1.53
C PHE A 135 3.93 10.71 0.19
N SER A 136 4.32 9.76 -0.66
CA SER A 136 4.81 10.05 -2.02
C SER A 136 3.70 10.68 -2.88
N VAL A 137 2.49 10.14 -2.84
CA VAL A 137 1.33 10.71 -3.54
C VAL A 137 1.00 12.11 -3.02
N ALA A 138 0.97 12.30 -1.70
CA ALA A 138 0.74 13.61 -1.09
C ALA A 138 1.80 14.65 -1.52
N SER A 139 3.07 14.24 -1.60
CA SER A 139 4.18 15.09 -2.05
C SER A 139 4.05 15.47 -3.53
N LYS A 140 3.67 14.51 -4.39
CA LYS A 140 3.38 14.77 -5.81
C LYS A 140 2.22 15.76 -5.97
N ALA A 141 1.17 15.61 -5.15
CA ALA A 141 0.05 16.54 -5.14
C ALA A 141 0.46 17.95 -4.71
N ALA A 142 1.30 18.09 -3.68
CA ALA A 142 1.85 19.38 -3.28
C ALA A 142 2.67 20.05 -4.42
N ALA A 143 3.51 19.27 -5.12
CA ALA A 143 4.25 19.76 -6.26
C ALA A 143 3.32 20.21 -7.41
N MET A 144 2.22 19.47 -7.65
CA MET A 144 1.20 19.83 -8.63
C MET A 144 0.50 21.15 -8.28
N ALA A 145 0.10 21.33 -7.02
CA ALA A 145 -0.51 22.57 -6.54
C ALA A 145 0.43 23.77 -6.74
N ASN A 146 1.72 23.61 -6.41
CA ASN A 146 2.73 24.66 -6.60
C ASN A 146 2.89 25.04 -8.07
N LYS A 147 2.96 24.04 -8.97
CA LYS A 147 3.06 24.28 -10.42
C LYS A 147 1.84 25.04 -10.93
N ALA A 148 0.64 24.62 -10.54
CA ALA A 148 -0.60 25.27 -10.94
C ALA A 148 -0.71 26.70 -10.40
N GLY A 149 -0.25 26.96 -9.18
CA GLY A 149 -0.17 28.32 -8.63
C GLY A 149 0.73 29.24 -9.45
N ILE A 150 1.87 28.75 -9.94
CA ILE A 150 2.76 29.51 -10.83
C ILE A 150 2.09 29.80 -12.18
N GLU A 151 1.38 28.82 -12.75
CA GLU A 151 0.65 28.98 -14.02
C GLU A 151 -0.48 30.01 -13.89
N LEU A 152 -1.22 30.00 -12.78
CA LEU A 152 -2.28 30.96 -12.49
C LEU A 152 -1.75 32.40 -12.41
N LEU A 153 -0.61 32.60 -11.74
CA LEU A 153 0.05 33.91 -11.67
C LEU A 153 0.52 34.40 -13.05
N ARG A 154 1.07 33.50 -13.88
CA ARG A 154 1.46 33.86 -15.26
C ARG A 154 0.26 34.25 -16.12
N GLY A 155 -0.82 33.48 -16.07
CA GLY A 155 -2.04 33.77 -16.81
C GLY A 155 -2.64 35.14 -16.46
N GLN A 156 -2.63 35.51 -15.17
CA GLN A 156 -3.09 36.84 -14.73
C GLN A 156 -2.19 37.98 -15.28
N GLN A 157 -0.88 37.78 -15.30
CA GLN A 157 0.05 38.78 -15.86
C GLN A 157 -0.14 38.95 -17.37
N GLU A 158 -0.37 37.86 -18.10
CA GLU A 158 -0.65 37.89 -19.53
C GLU A 158 -1.99 38.58 -19.83
N ALA A 159 -3.05 38.23 -19.10
CA ALA A 159 -4.36 38.88 -19.25
C ALA A 159 -4.29 40.40 -19.01
N ASN A 160 -3.56 40.83 -17.97
CA ASN A 160 -3.36 42.25 -17.66
C ASN A 160 -2.57 42.99 -18.76
N ARG A 161 -1.55 42.33 -19.36
CA ARG A 161 -0.79 42.89 -20.49
C ARG A 161 -1.63 43.00 -21.76
N SER A 162 -2.45 42.00 -22.07
CA SER A 162 -3.33 42.01 -23.23
C SER A 162 -4.44 43.05 -23.12
N GLY A 163 -5.01 43.25 -21.91
CA GLY A 163 -5.99 44.31 -21.66
C GLY A 163 -5.42 45.72 -21.91
N PHE A 164 -4.17 45.97 -21.50
CA PHE A 164 -3.50 47.25 -21.71
C PHE A 164 -3.22 47.55 -23.20
N GLN A 165 -3.04 46.54 -24.05
CA GLN A 165 -2.68 46.73 -25.46
C GLN A 165 -3.89 47.03 -26.37
N LEU A 166 -5.11 46.72 -25.93
CA LEU A 166 -6.35 46.94 -26.71
C LEU A 166 -6.85 48.39 -26.66
N ASP A 167 -6.55 49.14 -25.60
CA ASP A 167 -7.08 50.51 -25.39
C ASP A 167 -6.24 51.64 -26.00
N VAL A 168 -5.10 51.35 -26.67
CA VAL A 168 -4.15 52.38 -27.17
C VAL A 168 -4.38 52.74 -28.64
N ARG A 169 -5.51 52.35 -29.24
CA ARG A 169 -5.89 52.73 -30.62
C ARG A 169 -7.32 53.30 -30.65
N ALA A 170 -7.46 54.56 -30.25
CA ALA A 170 -8.63 55.40 -30.53
C ALA A 170 -8.16 56.78 -30.99
#